data_AF-A0A351FCG9-F1
#
_entry.id   AF-A0A351FCG9-F1
#
_cell.length_a   1.000
_cell.length_b   1.000
_cell.length_c   1.000
_cell.angle_alpha   90.00
_cell.angle_beta   90.00
_cell.angle_gamma   90.00
#
_symmetry.space_group_name_H-M   'P 1'
#
loop_
_entity.id
_entity.type
_entity.pdbx_description
1 polymer ?
#
loop_
_entity_poly.entity_id
_entity_poly.type
_entity_poly.pdbx_seq_one_letter_code
_entity_poly.pdbx_strand_id
1 'polypeptide(L)'
;KPGDEILDSSALQGVEMASGWMRSPWFGAFRDYGNGWIFHTRLGWLFLSEDGSGGIWLWMESEGWLWAQPGVWPFLWKDGASDWLYLIEAPEGRTYLYDYSLGMIRSVE
;
A
#
# COMPACT_ATOMS: atom_id res chain seq x y z
N LYS A 1 25.69 -16.51 -22.13
CA LYS A 1 25.60 -15.45 -21.11
C LYS A 1 24.17 -15.46 -20.61
N PRO A 2 23.91 -15.88 -19.38
CA PRO A 2 22.57 -15.80 -18.82
C PRO A 2 22.37 -14.36 -18.38
N GLY A 3 21.88 -13.54 -19.31
CA GLY A 3 21.21 -12.28 -19.02
C GLY A 3 19.72 -12.57 -18.83
N ASP A 4 19.09 -11.72 -18.03
CA ASP A 4 17.64 -11.52 -17.94
C ASP A 4 16.84 -12.54 -17.12
N GLU A 5 17.27 -12.84 -15.89
CA GLU A 5 16.29 -13.00 -14.82
C GLU A 5 15.85 -11.59 -14.40
N ILE A 6 14.65 -11.19 -14.82
CA ILE A 6 13.96 -9.98 -14.36
C ILE A 6 13.68 -10.17 -12.87
N LEU A 7 14.65 -9.84 -12.03
CA LEU A 7 14.56 -9.95 -10.57
C LEU A 7 14.00 -8.69 -9.90
N ASP A 8 13.37 -7.78 -10.66
CA ASP A 8 12.81 -6.53 -10.13
C ASP A 8 11.50 -6.12 -10.83
N SER A 9 10.50 -7.01 -10.82
CA SER A 9 9.14 -6.71 -11.34
C SER A 9 8.11 -6.51 -10.24
N SER A 10 8.54 -6.19 -9.01
CA SER A 10 7.58 -5.94 -7.93
C SER A 10 6.80 -4.66 -8.23
N ALA A 11 5.47 -4.72 -8.06
CA ALA A 11 4.59 -3.55 -8.18
C ALA A 11 4.97 -2.43 -7.20
N LEU A 12 5.59 -2.80 -6.06
CA LEU A 12 6.05 -1.85 -5.06
C LEU A 12 7.29 -1.04 -5.49
N GLN A 13 8.10 -1.52 -6.43
CA GLN A 13 9.34 -0.83 -6.85
C GLN A 13 10.23 -0.47 -5.64
N GLY A 14 10.26 -1.36 -4.64
CA GLY A 14 10.89 -1.10 -3.35
C GLY A 14 12.39 -1.33 -3.40
N VAL A 15 13.17 -0.34 -2.97
CA VAL A 15 14.62 -0.48 -2.79
C VAL A 15 14.93 -0.69 -1.31
N GLU A 16 15.80 -1.66 -1.00
CA GLU A 16 16.25 -1.88 0.38
C GLU A 16 17.01 -0.65 0.89
N MET A 17 16.65 -0.21 2.10
CA MET A 17 17.36 0.85 2.81
C MET A 17 18.36 0.27 3.80
N ALA A 18 17.85 -0.35 4.87
CA ALA A 18 18.64 -0.95 5.95
C ALA A 18 17.77 -1.85 6.83
N SER A 19 18.36 -2.92 7.37
CA SER A 19 17.72 -3.80 8.38
C SER A 19 16.35 -4.36 7.93
N GLY A 20 16.21 -4.69 6.65
CA GLY A 20 14.97 -5.21 6.06
C GLY A 20 13.88 -4.17 5.80
N TRP A 21 14.14 -2.87 6.03
CA TRP A 21 13.25 -1.81 5.57
C TRP A 21 13.46 -1.54 4.09
N MET A 22 12.34 -1.44 3.37
CA MET A 22 12.27 -1.07 1.97
C MET A 22 11.62 0.31 1.83
N ARG A 23 11.96 1.01 0.74
CA ARG A 23 11.31 2.26 0.35
C ARG A 23 10.88 2.18 -1.10
N SER A 24 9.58 2.31 -1.30
CA SER A 24 8.96 2.52 -2.60
C SER A 24 8.88 4.02 -2.91
N PRO A 25 9.10 4.45 -4.16
CA PRO A 25 8.96 5.84 -4.56
C PRO A 25 7.52 6.36 -4.47
N TRP A 26 6.52 5.49 -4.56
CA TRP A 26 5.11 5.86 -4.54
C TRP A 26 4.38 5.35 -3.30
N PHE A 27 4.69 4.13 -2.84
CA PHE A 27 4.01 3.51 -1.71
C PHE A 27 4.59 3.96 -0.37
N GLY A 28 5.86 4.37 -0.31
CA GLY A 28 6.51 4.81 0.92
C GLY A 28 7.36 3.72 1.58
N ALA A 29 7.60 3.86 2.88
CA ALA A 29 8.49 2.97 3.62
C ALA A 29 7.72 1.83 4.30
N PHE A 30 8.18 0.60 4.09
CA PHE A 30 7.58 -0.61 4.63
C PHE A 30 8.64 -1.67 4.93
N ARG A 31 8.26 -2.67 5.72
CA ARG A 31 9.05 -3.86 5.97
C ARG A 31 8.25 -5.10 5.58
N ASP A 32 8.84 -5.93 4.73
CA ASP A 32 8.27 -7.22 4.35
C ASP A 32 8.75 -8.33 5.30
N TYR A 33 7.84 -9.25 5.65
CA TYR A 33 8.10 -10.40 6.52
C TYR A 33 8.12 -11.74 5.77
N GLY A 34 7.97 -11.73 4.44
CA GLY A 34 8.15 -12.91 3.57
C GLY A 34 6.97 -13.89 3.57
N ASN A 35 5.85 -13.51 4.18
CA ASN A 35 4.62 -14.32 4.27
C ASN A 35 3.38 -13.54 3.79
N GLY A 36 3.60 -12.51 2.97
CA GLY A 36 2.56 -11.58 2.51
C GLY A 36 2.26 -10.45 3.50
N TRP A 37 2.59 -10.58 4.78
CA TRP A 37 2.43 -9.48 5.72
C TRP A 37 3.57 -8.47 5.58
N ILE A 38 3.17 -7.20 5.55
CA ILE A 38 4.07 -6.06 5.60
C ILE A 38 3.69 -5.14 6.76
N PHE A 39 4.68 -4.43 7.29
CA PHE A 39 4.44 -3.29 8.18
C PHE A 39 4.77 -2.00 7.43
N HIS A 40 3.76 -1.21 7.12
CA HIS A 40 3.87 0.06 6.44
C HIS A 40 3.94 1.21 7.46
N THR A 41 4.91 2.11 7.32
CA THR A 41 5.18 3.15 8.34
C THR A 41 4.00 4.08 8.63
N ARG A 42 3.06 4.24 7.68
CA ARG A 42 1.88 5.10 7.83
C ARG A 42 0.55 4.35 8.02
N LEU A 43 0.49 3.10 7.56
CA LEU A 43 -0.75 2.31 7.49
C LEU A 43 -0.75 1.14 8.48
N GLY A 44 0.37 0.88 9.14
CA GLY A 44 0.49 -0.25 10.06
C GLY A 44 0.58 -1.59 9.33
N TRP A 45 -0.04 -2.61 9.90
CA TRP A 45 -0.03 -3.98 9.37
C TRP A 45 -0.95 -4.12 8.17
N LEU A 46 -0.42 -4.67 7.09
CA LEU A 46 -1.16 -4.95 5.87
C LEU A 46 -0.79 -6.33 5.34
N PHE A 47 -1.75 -7.03 4.76
CA PHE A 47 -1.45 -8.18 3.91
C PHE A 47 -1.37 -7.72 2.45
N LEU A 48 -0.23 -7.95 1.82
CA LEU A 48 0.08 -7.54 0.46
C LEU A 48 -0.14 -8.71 -0.51
N SER A 49 -0.82 -8.43 -1.63
CA SER A 49 -0.90 -9.30 -2.79
C SER A 49 -0.74 -8.48 -4.05
N GLU A 50 0.28 -8.73 -4.86
CA GLU A 50 0.40 -8.09 -6.17
C GLU A 50 -0.70 -8.58 -7.12
N ASP A 51 -1.19 -7.70 -8.00
CA ASP A 51 -2.24 -8.06 -8.97
C ASP A 51 -1.68 -8.67 -10.28
N GLY A 52 -0.36 -8.71 -10.43
CA GLY A 52 0.33 -9.21 -11.62
C GLY A 52 0.33 -8.27 -12.83
N SER A 53 -0.24 -7.06 -12.69
CA SER A 53 -0.39 -6.05 -13.73
C SER A 53 0.19 -4.67 -13.36
N GLY A 54 0.92 -4.60 -12.23
CA GLY A 54 1.60 -3.39 -11.76
C GLY A 54 0.89 -2.70 -10.59
N GLY A 55 -0.24 -3.23 -10.13
CA GLY A 55 -0.92 -2.80 -8.91
C GLY A 55 -0.78 -3.80 -7.76
N ILE A 56 -1.31 -3.41 -6.61
CA ILE A 56 -1.30 -4.18 -5.38
C ILE A 56 -2.69 -4.17 -4.74
N TRP A 57 -3.04 -5.30 -4.17
CA TRP A 57 -4.08 -5.45 -3.17
C TRP A 57 -3.46 -5.43 -1.77
N LEU A 58 -4.09 -4.68 -0.88
CA LEU A 58 -3.73 -4.51 0.52
C LEU A 58 -4.95 -4.87 1.35
N TRP A 59 -4.85 -5.90 2.18
CA TRP A 59 -5.85 -6.14 3.21
C TRP A 59 -5.46 -5.37 4.47
N MET A 60 -6.39 -4.55 4.96
CA MET A 60 -6.29 -3.83 6.22
C MET A 60 -7.45 -4.25 7.11
N GLU A 61 -7.21 -4.52 8.39
CA GLU A 61 -8.25 -5.03 9.29
C GLU A 61 -9.49 -4.12 9.37
N SER A 62 -9.30 -2.81 9.39
CA SER A 62 -10.37 -1.81 9.48
C SER A 62 -11.09 -1.54 8.15
N GLU A 63 -10.47 -1.84 7.01
CA GLU A 63 -10.99 -1.43 5.69
C GLU A 63 -11.27 -2.59 4.72
N GLY A 64 -10.76 -3.80 5.01
CA GLY A 64 -10.80 -4.93 4.09
C GLY A 64 -9.79 -4.77 2.96
N TRP A 65 -10.16 -5.25 1.77
CA TRP A 65 -9.30 -5.21 0.57
C TRP A 65 -9.32 -3.84 -0.10
N LEU A 66 -8.14 -3.28 -0.25
CA LEU A 66 -7.85 -2.02 -0.90
C LEU A 66 -6.91 -2.25 -2.08
N TRP A 67 -7.18 -1.65 -3.24
CA TRP A 67 -6.30 -1.71 -4.39
C TRP A 67 -5.66 -0.36 -4.71
N ALA A 68 -4.39 -0.38 -5.11
CA ALA A 68 -3.64 0.79 -5.53
C ALA A 68 -2.55 0.43 -6.54
N GLN A 69 -2.04 1.43 -7.27
CA GLN A 69 -0.92 1.27 -8.19
C GLN A 69 -0.12 2.58 -8.33
N PRO A 70 1.09 2.56 -8.91
CA PRO A 70 1.81 3.77 -9.29
C PRO A 70 0.92 4.69 -10.15
N GLY A 71 0.73 5.94 -9.73
CA GLY A 71 -0.09 6.93 -10.43
C GLY A 71 -1.56 7.02 -9.98
N VAL A 72 -2.06 6.03 -9.23
CA VAL A 72 -3.37 6.09 -8.57
C VAL A 72 -3.22 6.51 -7.10
N TRP A 73 -2.11 6.12 -6.46
CA TRP A 73 -1.76 6.58 -5.12
C TRP A 73 -1.79 8.13 -5.04
N PRO A 74 -2.38 8.74 -3.99
CA PRO A 74 -2.85 8.15 -2.73
C PRO A 74 -4.34 7.75 -2.69
N PHE A 75 -4.99 7.55 -3.85
CA PHE A 75 -6.31 6.93 -3.90
C PHE A 75 -6.22 5.41 -3.77
N LEU A 76 -7.17 4.82 -3.05
CA LEU A 76 -7.27 3.38 -2.79
C LEU A 76 -8.68 2.92 -3.18
N TRP A 77 -8.79 1.91 -4.04
CA TRP A 77 -10.09 1.32 -4.36
C TRP A 77 -10.50 0.33 -3.27
N LYS A 78 -11.64 0.55 -2.60
CA LYS A 78 -12.17 -0.33 -1.56
C LYS A 78 -13.16 -1.32 -2.15
N ASP A 79 -12.76 -2.59 -2.23
CA ASP A 79 -13.55 -3.64 -2.87
C ASP A 79 -14.94 -3.79 -2.24
N GLY A 80 -15.00 -3.87 -0.90
CA GLY A 80 -16.25 -4.07 -0.17
C GLY A 80 -17.26 -2.93 -0.29
N ALA A 81 -16.82 -1.72 -0.66
CA ALA A 81 -17.69 -0.57 -0.89
C ALA A 81 -17.92 -0.28 -2.39
N SER A 82 -17.11 -0.87 -3.27
CA SER A 82 -17.05 -0.52 -4.70
C SER A 82 -16.89 1.00 -4.91
N ASP A 83 -16.06 1.63 -4.08
CA ASP A 83 -15.79 3.06 -4.10
C ASP A 83 -14.36 3.37 -3.62
N TRP A 84 -13.96 4.63 -3.71
CA TRP A 84 -12.61 5.08 -3.40
C TRP A 84 -12.46 5.56 -1.97
N LEU A 85 -11.26 5.36 -1.44
CA LEU A 85 -10.71 6.09 -0.31
C LEU A 85 -9.60 7.00 -0.80
N TYR A 86 -9.43 8.15 -0.17
CA TYR A 86 -8.27 9.02 -0.38
C TYR A 86 -7.46 9.11 0.91
N LEU A 87 -6.20 8.70 0.83
CA LEU A 87 -5.28 8.73 1.96
C LEU A 87 -4.77 10.15 2.21
N ILE A 88 -5.06 10.67 3.40
CA ILE A 88 -4.68 12.00 3.86
C ILE A 88 -3.59 11.86 4.91
N GLU A 89 -2.42 12.43 4.61
CA GLU A 89 -1.33 12.58 5.57
C GLU A 89 -1.52 13.85 6.38
N ALA A 90 -1.57 13.71 7.70
CA ALA A 90 -1.65 14.82 8.62
C ALA A 90 -0.32 14.97 9.41
N PRO A 91 -0.09 16.15 10.03
CA PRO A 91 1.05 16.33 10.93
C PRO A 91 1.11 15.27 12.03
N GLU A 92 2.31 15.10 12.61
CA GLU A 92 2.57 14.15 13.71
C GLU A 92 2.43 12.66 13.33
N GLY A 93 2.41 12.33 12.03
CA GLY A 93 2.32 10.94 11.58
C GLY A 93 0.93 10.34 11.69
N ARG A 94 -0.11 11.18 11.81
CA ARG A 94 -1.51 10.74 11.78
C ARG A 94 -1.96 10.49 10.36
N THR A 95 -2.76 9.44 10.20
CA THR A 95 -3.30 9.03 8.91
C THR A 95 -4.82 9.08 8.96
N TYR A 96 -5.41 9.75 7.97
CA TYR A 96 -6.85 9.83 7.78
C TYR A 96 -7.23 9.30 6.40
N LEU A 97 -8.47 8.84 6.26
CA LEU A 97 -9.06 8.40 5.01
C LEU A 97 -10.29 9.26 4.74
N TYR A 98 -10.36 9.91 3.59
CA TYR A 98 -11.63 10.40 3.08
C TYR A 98 -12.34 9.25 2.36
N ASP A 99 -13.50 8.87 2.86
CA ASP A 99 -14.31 7.77 2.32
C ASP A 99 -15.39 8.35 1.39
N TYR A 100 -15.27 8.07 0.09
CA TYR A 100 -16.21 8.58 -0.91
C TYR A 100 -17.61 7.98 -0.76
N SER A 101 -17.72 6.73 -0.30
CA SER A 101 -19.01 6.07 -0.08
C SER A 101 -19.81 6.70 1.06
N LEU A 102 -19.11 7.32 2.02
CA LEU A 102 -19.68 7.97 3.19
C LEU A 102 -19.67 9.50 3.11
N GLY A 103 -18.87 10.07 2.20
CA GLY A 103 -18.66 11.52 2.08
C GLY A 103 -17.98 12.16 3.29
N MET A 104 -17.16 11.41 4.06
CA MET A 104 -16.57 11.89 5.32
C MET A 104 -15.11 11.47 5.53
N ILE A 105 -14.41 12.21 6.39
CA ILE A 105 -13.06 11.86 6.85
C ILE A 105 -13.16 10.91 8.06
N ARG A 106 -12.37 9.84 8.05
CA ARG A 106 -12.21 8.87 9.14
C ARG A 106 -10.74 8.76 9.54
N SER A 107 -10.45 8.49 10.81
CA SER A 107 -9.08 8.13 11.24
C SER A 107 -8.80 6.68 10.92
N VAL A 108 -7.55 6.37 10.57
CA VAL A 108 -7.05 4.99 10.59
C VAL A 108 -6.68 4.71 12.05
N GLU A 109 -7.38 3.77 12.69
CA GLU A 109 -7.06 3.27 14.04
C GLU A 109 -5.96 2.22 14.01
#